data_AF-A0A8J7AF54-F1
#
_entry.id   AF-A0A8J7AF54-F1
#
_cell.length_a   1.000
_cell.length_b   1.000
_cell.length_c   1.000
_cell.angle_alpha   90.00
_cell.angle_beta   90.00
_cell.angle_gamma   90.00
#
_symmetry.space_group_name_H-M   'P 1'
#
loop_
_entity.id
_entity.type
_entity.pdbx_description
1 polymer ?
#
loop_
_entity_poly.entity_id
_entity_poly.type
_entity_poly.pdbx_seq_one_letter_code
_entity_poly.pdbx_strand_id
1 'polypeptide(L)'
;MLVHRPHAIGREAADLSIASIADSQSDRGKGLKLTAPRESISATTDAIGPDQYEADEPELEPPTLLGLGCYWAILDEAHITVLAIDPRYQRRGLGQWLLINLLFDACDYRGMAPDDHIVLTRATLEVRTSNSRALALYEAFGFETLGRRRRYYADGEDALILWQNSLKMPEFRDRLGQRYSAARYRLERQGWQIADEKLAGNRT
;
A
#
# COMPACT_ATOMS: atom_id res chain seq x y z
N MET A 1 3.19 -8.60 -4.44
CA MET A 1 1.79 -9.08 -4.41
C MET A 1 1.15 -8.46 -3.17
N LEU A 2 0.26 -7.47 -3.32
CA LEU A 2 -0.62 -7.07 -2.21
C LEU A 2 -1.80 -8.05 -2.21
N VAL A 3 -2.05 -8.72 -1.09
CA VAL A 3 -3.32 -9.39 -0.80
C VAL A 3 -3.58 -9.19 0.69
N HIS A 4 -4.76 -8.64 1.05
CA HIS A 4 -5.69 -9.31 1.97
C HIS A 4 -6.95 -8.45 2.32
N ARG A 5 -8.12 -9.12 2.24
CA ARG A 5 -9.29 -9.10 3.16
C ARG A 5 -9.98 -10.49 3.03
N PRO A 6 -10.95 -10.92 3.87
CA PRO A 6 -11.62 -10.35 5.08
C PRO A 6 -11.58 -11.31 6.32
N HIS A 7 -12.04 -11.00 7.54
CA HIS A 7 -13.44 -11.08 8.03
C HIS A 7 -13.57 -10.56 9.48
N ALA A 8 -14.75 -10.06 9.86
CA ALA A 8 -15.09 -9.64 11.22
C ALA A 8 -15.56 -10.82 12.09
N ILE A 9 -15.06 -10.94 13.32
CA ILE A 9 -15.74 -11.60 14.45
C ILE A 9 -15.46 -10.75 15.71
N GLY A 10 -16.43 -10.74 16.63
CA GLY A 10 -16.62 -9.76 17.69
C GLY A 10 -15.48 -9.61 18.72
N ARG A 11 -15.50 -8.41 19.31
CA ARG A 11 -14.95 -7.99 20.62
C ARG A 11 -13.94 -8.95 21.28
N GLU A 12 -12.66 -8.62 21.20
CA GLU A 12 -11.81 -8.42 22.38
C GLU A 12 -10.53 -7.69 21.95
N ALA A 13 -10.17 -6.64 22.67
CA ALA A 13 -8.93 -5.90 22.48
C ALA A 13 -7.88 -6.47 23.43
N ALA A 14 -6.77 -6.99 22.90
CA ALA A 14 -5.45 -6.98 23.53
C ALA A 14 -4.40 -7.63 22.60
N ASP A 15 -3.22 -7.01 22.56
CA ASP A 15 -1.91 -7.56 22.18
C ASP A 15 -1.84 -8.62 21.09
N LEU A 16 -1.39 -8.23 19.89
CA LEU A 16 -0.56 -9.13 19.07
C LEU A 16 0.39 -8.31 18.18
N SER A 17 1.65 -8.25 18.63
CA SER A 17 2.84 -7.95 17.82
C SER A 17 2.94 -8.96 16.67
N ILE A 18 2.90 -8.50 15.41
CA ILE A 18 2.96 -9.41 14.25
C ILE A 18 4.42 -9.79 13.95
N ALA A 19 4.88 -10.82 14.67
CA ALA A 19 5.72 -11.86 14.11
C ALA A 19 4.85 -13.13 14.02
N SER A 20 5.07 -13.93 12.97
CA SER A 20 4.35 -15.18 12.64
C SER A 20 3.00 -14.99 11.94
N ILE A 21 2.91 -15.46 10.69
CA ILE A 21 2.11 -16.63 10.30
C ILE A 21 2.29 -16.85 8.79
N ALA A 22 2.88 -17.98 8.46
CA ALA A 22 2.80 -18.64 7.15
C ALA A 22 1.82 -19.82 7.26
N ASP A 23 1.31 -20.25 6.10
CA ASP A 23 0.44 -21.39 5.81
C ASP A 23 -1.06 -21.31 6.15
N SER A 24 -1.86 -20.99 5.13
CA SER A 24 -2.78 -21.97 4.52
C SER A 24 -3.45 -21.39 3.27
N GLN A 25 -3.65 -22.28 2.30
CA GLN A 25 -4.15 -22.04 0.95
C GLN A 25 -5.64 -21.63 0.92
N SER A 26 -6.00 -20.90 -0.14
CA SER A 26 -7.32 -20.72 -0.75
C SER A 26 -8.05 -19.38 -0.55
N ASP A 27 -8.35 -18.81 -1.72
CA ASP A 27 -9.38 -17.83 -2.09
C ASP A 27 -9.03 -16.33 -2.15
N ARG A 28 -9.63 -15.72 -3.19
CA ARG A 28 -9.16 -14.63 -4.02
C ARG A 28 -9.16 -13.26 -3.33
N GLY A 29 -7.98 -12.68 -3.14
CA GLY A 29 -7.80 -11.25 -2.87
C GLY A 29 -7.05 -10.56 -4.01
N LYS A 30 -7.61 -9.48 -4.55
CA LYS A 30 -6.99 -8.63 -5.57
C LYS A 30 -6.05 -7.62 -4.89
N GLY A 31 -4.80 -7.50 -5.34
CA GLY A 31 -4.00 -6.37 -4.93
C GLY A 31 -2.72 -6.14 -5.72
N LEU A 32 -2.21 -4.92 -5.55
CA LEU A 32 -1.21 -4.26 -6.39
C LEU A 32 0.17 -4.94 -6.32
N LYS A 33 0.79 -5.19 -7.48
CA LYS A 33 2.14 -5.75 -7.62
C LYS A 33 3.12 -4.66 -8.09
N LEU A 34 4.28 -4.59 -7.44
CA LEU A 34 5.45 -3.82 -7.90
C LEU A 34 6.62 -4.79 -8.00
N THR A 35 7.36 -4.76 -9.11
CA THR A 35 8.52 -5.63 -9.38
C THR A 35 9.76 -4.79 -9.66
N ALA A 36 10.94 -5.30 -9.30
CA ALA A 36 12.22 -4.64 -9.53
C ALA A 36 12.69 -4.79 -11.00
N PRO A 37 13.64 -3.94 -11.50
CA PRO A 37 14.18 -4.04 -12.86
C PRO A 37 14.99 -5.33 -13.07
N ARG A 38 14.86 -5.95 -14.26
CA ARG A 38 15.65 -7.13 -14.69
C ARG A 38 16.98 -6.69 -15.30
N GLU A 39 18.08 -7.36 -14.96
CA GLU A 39 19.35 -7.27 -15.71
C GLU A 39 19.28 -8.13 -16.98
N SER A 40 19.81 -7.63 -18.10
CA SER A 40 19.79 -8.30 -19.40
C SER A 40 20.96 -9.28 -19.56
N ILE A 41 20.68 -10.56 -19.74
CA ILE A 41 21.68 -11.58 -20.10
C ILE A 41 21.67 -11.73 -21.63
N SER A 42 22.83 -11.52 -22.27
CA SER A 42 23.07 -11.76 -23.70
C SER A 42 23.49 -13.21 -23.92
N ALA A 43 22.69 -14.00 -24.63
CA ALA A 43 23.05 -15.38 -25.02
C ALA A 43 23.44 -15.43 -26.50
N THR A 44 24.65 -15.89 -26.77
CA THR A 44 25.16 -16.26 -28.11
C THR A 44 24.66 -17.66 -28.45
N THR A 45 24.00 -17.82 -29.60
CA THR A 45 23.39 -19.10 -30.01
C THR A 45 24.36 -19.93 -30.86
N ASP A 46 24.76 -21.10 -30.36
CA ASP A 46 25.24 -22.22 -31.18
C ASP A 46 24.22 -23.38 -31.12
N ALA A 47 24.02 -24.04 -32.25
CA ALA A 47 22.91 -24.95 -32.53
C ALA A 47 22.95 -26.28 -31.73
N ILE A 48 21.82 -26.65 -31.13
CA ILE A 48 21.57 -27.94 -30.45
C ILE A 48 20.47 -28.71 -31.20
N GLY A 49 20.67 -30.03 -31.36
CA GLY A 49 19.84 -30.95 -32.15
C GLY A 49 18.45 -31.28 -31.57
N PRO A 50 17.62 -32.07 -32.30
CA PRO A 50 16.16 -32.06 -32.18
C PRO A 50 15.55 -32.92 -31.04
N ASP A 51 16.32 -33.32 -30.03
CA ASP A 51 15.85 -34.27 -29.00
C ASP A 51 15.91 -33.74 -27.56
N GLN A 52 15.91 -32.42 -27.38
CA GLN A 52 15.81 -31.78 -26.05
C GLN A 52 14.86 -30.58 -26.10
N TYR A 53 13.57 -30.82 -25.91
CA TYR A 53 12.56 -29.79 -25.63
C TYR A 53 11.57 -30.29 -24.59
N GLU A 54 12.06 -30.68 -23.42
CA GLU A 54 11.38 -30.29 -22.18
C GLU A 54 12.13 -29.05 -21.69
N ALA A 55 11.81 -27.91 -22.28
CA ALA A 55 12.20 -26.64 -21.68
C ALA A 55 11.39 -26.56 -20.37
N ASP A 56 12.02 -26.88 -19.24
CA ASP A 56 11.54 -26.45 -17.94
C ASP A 56 11.25 -24.94 -18.08
N GLU A 57 9.96 -24.56 -18.11
CA GLU A 57 9.63 -23.14 -18.08
C GLU A 57 10.32 -22.57 -16.84
N PRO A 58 11.15 -21.51 -16.97
CA PRO A 58 11.89 -21.02 -15.83
C PRO A 58 10.88 -20.63 -14.75
N GLU A 59 10.88 -21.38 -13.65
CA GLU A 59 10.01 -21.17 -12.52
C GLU A 59 10.22 -19.72 -12.07
N LEU A 60 9.28 -18.86 -12.45
CA LEU A 60 9.41 -17.42 -12.24
C LEU A 60 9.53 -17.21 -10.74
N GLU A 61 10.69 -16.71 -10.29
CA GLU A 61 10.87 -16.42 -8.87
C GLU A 61 9.68 -15.61 -8.35
N PRO A 62 9.12 -16.00 -7.19
CA PRO A 62 7.92 -15.37 -6.69
C PRO A 62 8.17 -13.86 -6.46
N PRO A 63 7.20 -13.00 -6.78
CA PRO A 63 7.39 -11.56 -6.69
C PRO A 63 7.68 -11.13 -5.26
N THR A 64 8.80 -10.41 -5.05
CA THR A 64 9.21 -9.90 -3.73
C THR A 64 8.21 -8.86 -3.19
N LEU A 65 7.86 -8.95 -1.90
CA LEU A 65 7.04 -7.94 -1.21
C LEU A 65 7.90 -6.74 -0.78
N LEU A 66 7.72 -5.60 -1.44
CA LEU A 66 8.50 -4.38 -1.15
C LEU A 66 7.86 -3.48 -0.09
N GLY A 67 6.57 -3.66 0.20
CA GLY A 67 5.85 -2.84 1.15
C GLY A 67 4.37 -3.20 1.27
N LEU A 68 3.74 -2.69 2.32
CA LEU A 68 2.36 -2.95 2.68
C LEU A 68 1.67 -1.65 3.14
N GLY A 69 0.44 -1.45 2.69
CA GLY A 69 -0.44 -0.38 3.12
C GLY A 69 -1.80 -0.95 3.48
N CYS A 70 -2.37 -0.52 4.60
CA CYS A 70 -3.69 -0.95 5.06
C CYS A 70 -4.44 0.20 5.74
N TYR A 71 -5.75 0.26 5.54
CA TYR A 71 -6.63 1.07 6.36
C TYR A 71 -7.94 0.31 6.68
N TRP A 72 -8.56 0.70 7.78
CA TRP A 72 -9.90 0.27 8.15
C TRP A 72 -10.88 1.43 8.00
N ALA A 73 -12.07 1.15 7.48
CA ALA A 73 -13.16 2.10 7.45
C ALA A 73 -13.96 1.91 8.74
N ILE A 74 -14.03 2.95 9.58
CA ILE A 74 -14.80 2.96 10.81
C ILE A 74 -15.68 4.20 10.76
N LEU A 75 -17.00 4.02 10.74
CA LEU A 75 -17.96 5.10 10.49
C LEU A 75 -17.56 5.84 9.19
N ASP A 76 -17.29 7.14 9.29
CA ASP A 76 -16.91 7.99 8.17
C ASP A 76 -15.39 8.27 8.12
N GLU A 77 -14.58 7.39 8.72
CA GLU A 77 -13.14 7.59 8.88
C GLU A 77 -12.32 6.45 8.28
N ALA A 78 -11.24 6.81 7.57
CA ALA A 78 -10.19 5.88 7.17
C ALA A 78 -9.07 5.84 8.22
N HIS A 79 -8.95 4.73 8.95
CA HIS A 79 -7.88 4.50 9.93
C HIS A 79 -6.72 3.79 9.25
N ILE A 80 -5.66 4.51 8.88
CA ILE A 80 -4.47 3.91 8.27
C ILE A 80 -3.69 3.19 9.38
N THR A 81 -3.73 1.87 9.36
CA THR A 81 -3.15 1.02 10.41
C THR A 81 -1.74 0.54 10.06
N VAL A 82 -1.42 0.43 8.77
CA VAL A 82 -0.11 0.00 8.30
C VAL A 82 0.29 0.83 7.08
N LEU A 83 1.52 1.35 7.11
CA LEU A 83 2.23 1.86 5.94
C LEU A 83 3.72 1.58 6.11
N ALA A 84 4.20 0.52 5.48
CA ALA A 84 5.58 0.05 5.63
C ALA A 84 6.21 -0.25 4.27
N ILE A 85 7.49 0.09 4.15
CA ILE A 85 8.33 -0.24 2.99
C ILE A 85 9.55 -0.98 3.54
N ASP A 86 9.94 -2.07 2.87
CA ASP A 86 11.18 -2.79 3.17
C ASP A 86 12.34 -1.77 3.23
N PRO A 87 13.14 -1.74 4.32
CA PRO A 87 14.22 -0.78 4.52
C PRO A 87 15.16 -0.61 3.31
N ARG A 88 15.42 -1.68 2.55
CA ARG A 88 16.30 -1.67 1.36
C ARG A 88 15.74 -0.83 0.20
N TYR A 89 14.43 -0.61 0.20
CA TYR A 89 13.70 0.07 -0.86
C TYR A 89 13.08 1.41 -0.42
N GLN A 90 13.34 1.85 0.81
CA GLN A 90 12.94 3.16 1.29
C GLN A 90 13.64 4.29 0.52
N ARG A 91 13.11 5.51 0.65
CA ARG A 91 13.65 6.73 0.01
C ARG A 91 13.61 6.75 -1.52
N ARG A 92 12.91 5.81 -2.15
CA ARG A 92 12.69 5.73 -3.60
C ARG A 92 11.30 6.19 -4.05
N GLY A 93 10.51 6.78 -3.14
CA GLY A 93 9.14 7.24 -3.43
C GLY A 93 8.04 6.18 -3.24
N LEU A 94 8.38 4.95 -2.86
CA LEU A 94 7.40 3.85 -2.69
C LEU A 94 6.41 4.09 -1.54
N GLY A 95 6.84 4.70 -0.43
CA GLY A 95 5.93 5.03 0.68
C GLY A 95 4.90 6.10 0.29
N GLN A 96 5.32 7.08 -0.51
CA GLN A 96 4.41 8.06 -1.10
C GLN A 96 3.42 7.37 -2.05
N TRP A 97 3.90 6.45 -2.88
CA TRP A 97 3.06 5.69 -3.79
C TRP A 97 1.97 4.88 -3.06
N LEU A 98 2.33 4.15 -2.01
CA LEU A 98 1.36 3.41 -1.20
C LEU A 98 0.34 4.34 -0.54
N LEU A 99 0.79 5.44 0.08
CA LEU A 99 -0.12 6.39 0.72
C LEU A 99 -1.12 7.00 -0.27
N ILE A 100 -0.66 7.38 -1.47
CA ILE A 100 -1.55 7.88 -2.53
C ILE A 100 -2.65 6.86 -2.84
N ASN A 101 -2.27 5.59 -3.01
CA ASN A 101 -3.22 4.53 -3.35
C ASN A 101 -4.22 4.25 -2.22
N LEU A 102 -3.78 4.28 -0.95
CA LEU A 102 -4.70 4.15 0.20
C LEU A 102 -5.69 5.31 0.25
N LEU A 103 -5.23 6.54 0.03
CA LEU A 103 -6.09 7.72 0.05
C LEU A 103 -7.06 7.74 -1.13
N PHE A 104 -6.66 7.28 -2.31
CA PHE A 104 -7.57 7.13 -3.46
C PHE A 104 -8.67 6.12 -3.16
N ASP A 105 -8.28 4.97 -2.64
CA ASP A 105 -9.21 3.93 -2.23
C ASP A 105 -10.20 4.45 -1.17
N ALA A 106 -9.71 5.22 -0.21
CA ALA A 106 -10.56 5.85 0.81
C ALA A 106 -11.51 6.93 0.24
N CYS A 107 -11.08 7.73 -0.75
CA CYS A 107 -11.95 8.72 -1.42
C CYS A 107 -13.08 8.03 -2.23
N ASP A 108 -12.74 6.92 -2.88
CA ASP A 108 -13.66 6.17 -3.73
C ASP A 108 -14.47 5.11 -2.93
N TYR A 109 -14.24 5.01 -1.62
CA TYR A 109 -14.96 4.11 -0.72
C TYR A 109 -16.46 4.40 -0.69
N ARG A 110 -17.28 3.35 -0.78
CA ARG A 110 -18.76 3.45 -0.74
C ARG A 110 -19.43 2.58 0.34
N GLY A 111 -18.65 1.89 1.16
CA GLY A 111 -19.16 0.90 2.10
C GLY A 111 -18.80 -0.54 1.69
N MET A 112 -19.23 -1.52 2.48
CA MET A 112 -18.96 -2.94 2.25
C MET A 112 -20.12 -3.65 1.57
N ALA A 113 -21.35 -3.26 1.90
CA ALA A 113 -22.55 -3.80 1.28
C ALA A 113 -22.98 -2.96 0.06
N PRO A 114 -23.70 -3.53 -0.91
CA PRO A 114 -24.23 -2.78 -2.06
C PRO A 114 -25.13 -1.61 -1.67
N ASP A 115 -25.84 -1.74 -0.54
CA ASP A 115 -26.76 -0.74 -0.02
C ASP A 115 -26.09 0.24 0.97
N ASP A 116 -24.81 0.05 1.26
CA ASP A 116 -24.07 1.03 2.04
C ASP A 116 -23.86 2.30 1.21
N HIS A 117 -24.01 3.44 1.86
CA HIS A 117 -23.71 4.76 1.29
C HIS A 117 -22.76 5.53 2.19
N ILE A 118 -21.73 4.83 2.68
CA ILE A 118 -20.74 5.40 3.57
C ILE A 118 -19.68 6.10 2.73
N VAL A 119 -19.52 7.40 2.96
CA VAL A 119 -18.44 8.20 2.40
C VAL A 119 -17.47 8.52 3.52
N LEU A 120 -16.19 8.18 3.33
CA LEU A 120 -15.16 8.57 4.28
C LEU A 120 -14.87 10.06 4.13
N THR A 121 -15.00 10.81 5.23
CA THR A 121 -14.80 12.27 5.23
C THR A 121 -13.38 12.65 5.60
N ARG A 122 -12.67 11.77 6.31
CA ARG A 122 -11.35 12.03 6.89
C ARG A 122 -10.53 10.75 7.05
N ALA A 123 -9.20 10.89 7.07
CA ALA A 123 -8.27 9.82 7.39
C ALA A 123 -7.52 10.13 8.69
N THR A 124 -7.20 9.11 9.47
CA THR A 124 -6.41 9.21 10.69
C THR A 124 -5.32 8.14 10.72
N LEU A 125 -4.23 8.44 11.43
CA LEU A 125 -3.16 7.51 11.73
C LEU A 125 -2.41 7.91 13.00
N GLU A 126 -1.72 6.94 13.58
CA GLU A 126 -0.76 7.15 14.65
C GLU A 126 0.68 6.93 14.16
N VAL A 127 1.58 7.82 14.56
CA VAL A 127 2.99 7.77 14.14
C VAL A 127 3.92 8.09 15.31
N ARG A 128 5.03 7.35 15.41
CA ARG A 128 6.13 7.61 16.36
C ARG A 128 6.60 9.05 16.26
N THR A 129 6.74 9.73 17.41
CA THR A 129 7.24 11.11 17.47
C THR A 129 8.63 11.27 16.83
N SER A 130 9.47 10.24 16.91
CA SER A 130 10.82 10.22 16.33
C SER A 130 10.87 9.96 14.83
N ASN A 131 9.75 9.53 14.21
CA ASN A 131 9.71 9.17 12.80
C ASN A 131 9.51 10.40 11.90
N SER A 132 10.50 11.29 11.89
CA SER A 132 10.50 12.53 11.12
C SER A 132 10.26 12.33 9.62
N ARG A 133 10.68 11.18 9.06
CA ARG A 133 10.47 10.84 7.65
C ARG A 133 9.00 10.56 7.34
N ALA A 134 8.32 9.83 8.21
CA ALA A 134 6.89 9.56 8.06
C ALA A 134 6.07 10.82 8.34
N LEU A 135 6.43 11.59 9.36
CA LEU A 135 5.81 12.89 9.66
C LEU A 135 5.84 13.82 8.44
N ALA A 136 7.02 14.05 7.85
CA ALA A 136 7.16 14.88 6.66
C ALA A 136 6.36 14.33 5.46
N LEU A 137 6.25 13.01 5.32
CA LEU A 137 5.40 12.40 4.30
C LEU A 137 3.92 12.74 4.57
N TYR A 138 3.42 12.51 5.78
CA TYR A 138 2.00 12.75 6.10
C TYR A 138 1.63 14.23 6.03
N GLU A 139 2.47 15.12 6.56
CA GLU A 139 2.30 16.57 6.48
C GLU A 139 2.24 17.05 5.02
N ALA A 140 3.06 16.48 4.13
CA ALA A 140 3.00 16.80 2.71
C ALA A 140 1.68 16.38 2.04
N PHE A 141 0.90 15.49 2.66
CA PHE A 141 -0.46 15.11 2.26
C PHE A 141 -1.55 15.84 3.05
N GLY A 142 -1.18 16.87 3.82
CA GLY A 142 -2.09 17.70 4.60
C GLY A 142 -2.63 17.03 5.86
N PHE A 143 -1.93 16.01 6.37
CA PHE A 143 -2.22 15.51 7.70
C PHE A 143 -1.73 16.51 8.75
N GLU A 144 -2.57 16.78 9.75
CA GLU A 144 -2.28 17.71 10.84
C GLU A 144 -2.32 16.97 12.18
N THR A 145 -1.49 17.39 13.14
CA THR A 145 -1.48 16.78 14.48
C THR A 145 -2.70 17.20 15.28
N LEU A 146 -3.53 16.24 15.70
CA LEU A 146 -4.68 16.48 16.57
C LEU A 146 -4.38 16.14 18.04
N GLY A 147 -3.49 15.20 18.29
CA GLY A 147 -3.26 14.73 19.64
C GLY A 147 -2.01 13.87 19.79
N ARG A 148 -1.79 13.40 21.02
CA ARG A 148 -0.64 12.58 21.37
C ARG A 148 -1.05 11.48 22.35
N ARG A 149 -0.70 10.24 22.04
CA ARG A 149 -0.79 9.11 22.96
C ARG A 149 0.56 8.94 23.66
N ARG A 150 0.55 9.07 24.99
CA ARG A 150 1.77 8.92 25.80
C ARG A 150 2.13 7.45 25.93
N ARG A 151 3.41 7.10 25.78
CA ARG A 151 3.94 5.73 25.95
C ARG A 151 3.11 4.70 25.17
N TYR A 152 2.79 5.03 23.92
CA TYR A 152 1.92 4.22 23.07
C TYR A 152 2.64 2.97 22.53
N TYR A 153 3.92 3.12 22.21
CA TYR A 153 4.74 2.00 21.74
C TYR A 153 5.38 1.26 22.91
N ALA A 154 5.68 -0.03 22.70
CA ALA A 154 6.20 -0.93 23.74
C ALA A 154 7.54 -0.48 24.35
N ASP A 155 8.34 0.29 23.61
CA ASP A 155 9.58 0.92 24.07
C ASP A 155 9.34 2.21 24.89
N GLY A 156 8.08 2.55 25.15
CA GLY A 156 7.69 3.74 25.88
C GLY A 156 7.62 5.01 25.02
N GLU A 157 7.81 4.91 23.70
CA GLU A 157 7.69 6.08 22.83
C GLU A 157 6.24 6.57 22.69
N ASP A 158 6.07 7.89 22.62
CA ASP A 158 4.80 8.54 22.32
C ASP A 158 4.43 8.37 20.83
N ALA A 159 3.12 8.40 20.55
CA ALA A 159 2.59 8.52 19.21
C ALA A 159 1.87 9.86 19.02
N LEU A 160 2.07 10.50 17.88
CA LEU A 160 1.20 11.59 17.41
C LEU A 160 0.02 10.98 16.67
N ILE A 161 -1.16 11.55 16.90
CA ILE A 161 -2.39 11.24 16.15
C ILE A 161 -2.53 12.32 15.09
N LEU A 162 -2.48 11.93 13.82
CA LEU A 162 -2.61 12.85 12.69
C LEU A 162 -3.92 12.65 11.94
N TRP A 163 -4.49 13.74 11.42
CA TRP A 163 -5.75 13.74 10.67
C TRP A 163 -5.64 14.47 9.34
N GLN A 164 -6.22 13.89 8.30
CA GLN A 164 -6.53 14.58 7.04
C GLN A 164 -8.06 14.68 6.91
N ASN A 165 -8.60 15.89 7.00
CA ASN A 165 -10.04 16.15 7.09
C ASN A 165 -10.77 16.38 5.75
N SER A 166 -10.07 16.20 4.62
CA SER A 166 -10.55 16.62 3.30
C SER A 166 -10.91 15.48 2.35
N LEU A 167 -11.06 14.23 2.81
CA LEU A 167 -11.22 13.08 1.89
C LEU A 167 -12.44 13.23 0.95
N LYS A 168 -13.54 13.79 1.45
CA LYS A 168 -14.76 14.01 0.66
C LYS A 168 -14.70 15.24 -0.27
N MET A 169 -13.65 16.05 -0.17
CA MET A 169 -13.56 17.30 -0.92
C MET A 169 -13.00 17.04 -2.33
N PRO A 170 -13.66 17.48 -3.41
CA PRO A 170 -13.19 17.27 -4.77
C PRO A 170 -11.76 17.76 -5.00
N GLU A 171 -11.40 18.90 -4.42
CA GLU A 171 -10.09 19.51 -4.58
C GLU A 171 -8.98 18.65 -3.95
N PHE A 172 -9.30 17.88 -2.90
CA PHE A 172 -8.36 16.92 -2.32
C PHE A 172 -8.09 15.78 -3.29
N ARG A 173 -9.14 15.23 -3.91
CA ARG A 173 -9.04 14.17 -4.91
C ARG A 173 -8.26 14.62 -6.13
N ASP A 174 -8.45 15.85 -6.59
CA ASP A 174 -7.70 16.43 -7.71
C ASP A 174 -6.21 16.58 -7.39
N ARG A 175 -5.87 17.12 -6.21
CA ARG A 175 -4.48 17.20 -5.74
C ARG A 175 -3.85 15.80 -5.61
N LEU A 176 -4.63 14.80 -5.20
CA LEU A 176 -4.17 13.42 -5.11
C LEU A 176 -3.88 12.83 -6.49
N GLY A 177 -4.70 13.14 -7.50
CA GLY A 177 -4.48 12.77 -8.90
C GLY A 177 -3.21 13.37 -9.49
N GLN A 178 -2.95 14.65 -9.23
CA GLN A 178 -1.70 15.29 -9.63
C GLN A 178 -0.48 14.60 -9.00
N ARG A 179 -0.58 14.25 -7.70
CA ARG A 179 0.48 13.52 -6.99
C ARG A 179 0.68 12.11 -7.51
N TYR A 180 -0.40 11.43 -7.88
CA TYR A 180 -0.33 10.11 -8.50
C TYR A 180 0.45 10.15 -9.81
N SER A 181 0.07 11.03 -10.74
CA SER A 181 0.77 11.18 -12.01
C SER A 181 2.25 11.52 -11.82
N ALA A 182 2.56 12.45 -10.92
CA ALA A 182 3.95 12.82 -10.62
C ALA A 182 4.75 11.69 -9.96
N ALA A 183 4.16 10.94 -9.02
CA ALA A 183 4.81 9.82 -8.37
C ALA A 183 5.04 8.66 -9.34
N ARG A 184 4.04 8.34 -10.17
CA ARG A 184 4.12 7.32 -11.22
C ARG A 184 5.26 7.62 -12.17
N TYR A 185 5.28 8.83 -12.73
CA TYR A 185 6.32 9.27 -13.65
C TYR A 185 7.73 9.19 -13.02
N ARG A 186 7.90 9.61 -11.76
CA ARG A 186 9.18 9.51 -11.05
C ARG A 186 9.64 8.07 -10.84
N LEU A 187 8.72 7.16 -10.55
CA LEU A 187 9.01 5.75 -10.33
C LEU A 187 9.38 5.05 -11.64
N GLU A 188 8.61 5.27 -12.71
CA GLU A 188 8.90 4.73 -14.04
C GLU A 188 10.28 5.20 -14.54
N ARG A 189 10.64 6.47 -14.32
CA ARG A 189 11.98 6.99 -14.64
C ARG A 189 13.12 6.37 -13.83
N GLN A 190 12.81 5.79 -12.67
CA GLN A 190 13.78 5.02 -11.87
C GLN A 190 13.80 3.54 -12.27
N GLY A 191 13.09 3.15 -13.33
CA GLY A 191 13.02 1.78 -13.84
C GLY A 191 11.96 0.92 -13.17
N TRP A 192 11.12 1.47 -12.28
CA TRP A 192 10.04 0.72 -11.66
C TRP A 192 8.93 0.42 -12.65
N GLN A 193 8.51 -0.84 -12.71
CA GLN A 193 7.33 -1.26 -13.46
C GLN A 193 6.13 -1.26 -12.52
N ILE A 194 5.14 -0.41 -12.82
CA ILE A 194 3.92 -0.28 -12.02
C ILE A 194 2.77 -0.92 -12.79
N ALA A 195 2.26 -2.04 -12.26
CA ALA A 195 1.08 -2.71 -12.79
C ALA A 195 -0.19 -1.97 -12.36
N ASP A 196 -0.90 -1.34 -13.29
CA ASP A 196 -2.19 -0.67 -13.05
C ASP A 196 -3.36 -1.65 -13.20
N GLU A 197 -3.50 -2.57 -12.27
CA GLU A 197 -4.66 -3.48 -12.27
C GLU A 197 -5.97 -2.78 -11.84
N LYS A 198 -5.90 -1.66 -11.11
CA LYS A 198 -7.08 -0.92 -10.63
C LYS A 198 -7.81 -0.09 -11.70
N LEU A 199 -7.16 0.33 -12.79
CA LEU A 199 -7.74 1.24 -13.81
C LEU A 199 -8.18 0.55 -15.11
N ALA A 200 -7.83 -0.72 -15.31
CA ALA A 200 -8.27 -1.49 -16.47
C ALA A 200 -9.74 -1.96 -16.36
N GLY A 201 -10.31 -2.00 -15.14
CA GLY A 201 -11.65 -2.53 -14.88
C GLY A 201 -12.82 -1.54 -15.03
N ASN A 202 -12.56 -0.23 -15.20
CA ASN A 202 -13.60 0.81 -15.35
C ASN A 202 -13.68 1.38 -16.78
N ARG A 203 -13.16 0.66 -17.78
CA ARG A 203 -13.35 0.96 -19.20
C ARG A 203 -14.21 -0.13 -19.84
N THR A 204 -15.50 -0.12 -19.55
CA THR A 204 -16.54 -0.68 -20.43
C THR A 204 -17.88 -0.07 -20.09
#